data_AF-A0A847C3N4-F1
#
_entry.id   AF-A0A847C3N4-F1
#
_cell.length_a   1.000
_cell.length_b   1.000
_cell.length_c   1.000
_cell.angle_alpha   90.00
_cell.angle_beta   90.00
_cell.angle_gamma   90.00
#
_symmetry.space_group_name_H-M   'P 1'
#
loop_
_entity.id
_entity.type
_entity.pdbx_description
1 polymer ?
#
loop_
_entity_poly.entity_id
_entity_poly.type
_entity_poly.pdbx_seq_one_letter_code
_entity_poly.pdbx_strand_id
1 'polypeptide(L)'
;MAITLIDLPYPKEALEPHISSRTLDFHHGKHHNAYVVNTNNLIKGTDLENADLETIIRKSATDPAKAGLFNNAAQVWNHAFYWQCMKPGGGGAPTGAVAKKIDAEFGSYAAFVEAFKTAGATQFGKCCFCGLCRLGRPVS
;
A
#
# COMPACT_ATOMS: atom_id res chain seq x y z
N MET A 1 1.36 20.88 7.01
CA MET A 1 0.13 20.43 6.34
C MET A 1 -0.20 19.09 6.96
N ALA A 2 -1.38 18.95 7.54
CA ALA A 2 -1.74 17.71 8.21
C ALA A 2 -1.92 16.57 7.20
N ILE A 3 -1.44 15.37 7.53
CA ILE A 3 -1.74 14.16 6.77
C ILE A 3 -3.22 13.84 6.97
N THR A 4 -3.94 13.54 5.89
CA THR A 4 -5.37 13.25 5.90
C THR A 4 -5.64 11.80 5.49
N LEU A 5 -6.73 11.25 6.01
CA LEU A 5 -7.22 9.95 5.56
C LEU A 5 -7.84 10.12 4.17
N ILE A 6 -7.30 9.42 3.17
CA ILE A 6 -7.89 9.44 1.83
C ILE A 6 -9.26 8.77 1.85
N ASP A 7 -10.20 9.25 1.04
CA ASP A 7 -11.46 8.54 0.84
C ASP A 7 -11.25 7.22 0.08
N LEU A 8 -12.14 6.26 0.33
CA LEU A 8 -12.16 5.03 -0.49
C LEU A 8 -12.56 5.39 -1.93
N PRO A 9 -11.92 4.80 -2.96
CA PRO A 9 -12.24 5.08 -4.36
C PRO A 9 -13.55 4.42 -4.83
N TYR A 10 -14.25 3.71 -3.93
CA TYR A 10 -15.50 3.00 -4.18
C TYR A 10 -16.35 2.93 -2.89
N PRO A 11 -17.67 2.70 -3.01
CA PRO A 11 -18.55 2.45 -1.85
C PRO A 11 -18.11 1.21 -1.05
N LYS A 12 -18.45 1.14 0.24
CA LYS A 12 -17.93 0.11 1.16
C LYS A 12 -18.42 -1.31 0.84
N GLU A 13 -19.58 -1.40 0.24
CA GLU A 13 -20.25 -2.61 -0.21
C GLU A 13 -19.75 -3.08 -1.59
N ALA A 14 -18.98 -2.25 -2.31
CA ALA A 14 -18.69 -2.46 -3.72
C ALA A 14 -17.68 -3.60 -3.99
N LEU A 15 -17.02 -4.12 -2.95
CA LEU A 15 -16.10 -5.26 -3.05
C LEU A 15 -16.71 -6.57 -2.54
N GLU A 16 -17.97 -6.56 -2.10
CA GLU A 16 -18.65 -7.80 -1.70
C GLU A 16 -18.85 -8.74 -2.91
N PRO A 17 -18.77 -10.07 -2.72
CA PRO A 17 -18.56 -10.79 -1.46
C PRO A 17 -17.07 -11.01 -1.10
N HIS A 18 -16.13 -10.49 -1.90
CA HIS A 18 -14.71 -10.79 -1.74
C HIS A 18 -14.06 -10.04 -0.57
N ILE A 19 -14.49 -8.81 -0.31
CA ILE A 19 -14.15 -8.04 0.89
C ILE A 19 -15.43 -7.44 1.45
N SER A 20 -15.75 -7.79 2.69
CA SER A 20 -16.97 -7.29 3.35
C SER A 20 -16.90 -5.79 3.65
N SER A 21 -18.04 -5.12 3.62
CA SER A 21 -18.20 -3.75 4.10
C SER A 21 -17.67 -3.57 5.53
N ARG A 22 -17.94 -4.54 6.42
CA ARG A 22 -17.39 -4.59 7.79
C ARG A 22 -15.86 -4.59 7.79
N THR A 23 -15.21 -5.32 6.86
CA THR A 23 -13.75 -5.29 6.75
C THR A 23 -13.25 -3.89 6.42
N LEU A 24 -13.91 -3.18 5.50
CA LEU A 24 -13.51 -1.81 5.14
C LEU A 24 -13.77 -0.80 6.27
N ASP A 25 -14.86 -0.95 7.03
CA ASP A 25 -15.12 -0.09 8.20
C ASP A 25 -14.00 -0.14 9.24
N PHE A 26 -13.48 -1.34 9.51
CA PHE A 26 -12.38 -1.49 10.45
C PHE A 26 -11.03 -1.18 9.80
N HIS A 27 -10.76 -1.67 8.60
CA HIS A 27 -9.44 -1.57 7.96
C HIS A 27 -9.14 -0.15 7.45
N HIS A 28 -10.09 0.50 6.79
CA HIS A 28 -9.96 1.91 6.39
C HIS A 28 -10.34 2.85 7.54
N GLY A 29 -11.55 2.69 8.09
CA GLY A 29 -12.10 3.65 9.06
C GLY A 29 -11.40 3.67 10.42
N LYS A 30 -10.79 2.55 10.85
CA LYS A 30 -10.05 2.48 12.12
C LYS A 30 -8.55 2.33 11.93
N HIS A 31 -8.09 1.28 11.25
CA HIS A 31 -6.65 0.99 11.15
C HIS A 31 -5.89 2.05 10.33
N HIS A 32 -6.35 2.35 9.11
CA HIS A 32 -5.74 3.40 8.29
C HIS A 32 -5.80 4.77 8.97
N ASN A 33 -6.97 5.12 9.55
CA ASN A 33 -7.11 6.36 10.31
C ASN A 33 -6.17 6.45 11.52
N ALA A 34 -5.98 5.35 12.26
CA ALA A 34 -5.06 5.33 13.40
C ALA A 34 -3.61 5.64 12.96
N TYR A 35 -3.17 5.13 11.80
CA TYR A 35 -1.86 5.48 11.25
C TYR A 35 -1.75 6.96 10.88
N VAL A 36 -2.82 7.56 10.34
CA VAL A 36 -2.88 9.00 10.04
C VAL A 36 -2.75 9.83 11.32
N VAL A 37 -3.57 9.52 12.34
CA VAL A 37 -3.56 10.21 13.64
C VAL A 37 -2.20 10.09 14.31
N ASN A 38 -1.63 8.88 14.36
CA ASN A 38 -0.31 8.65 14.96
C ASN A 38 0.81 9.37 14.21
N THR A 39 0.80 9.35 12.88
CA THR A 39 1.76 10.11 12.05
C THR A 39 1.70 11.60 12.40
N ASN A 40 0.50 12.20 12.41
CA ASN A 40 0.32 13.61 12.76
C ASN A 40 0.79 13.94 14.17
N ASN A 41 0.53 13.07 15.16
CA ASN A 41 1.01 13.26 16.53
C ASN A 41 2.54 13.22 16.63
N LEU A 42 3.20 12.34 15.87
CA LEU A 42 4.65 12.17 15.89
C LEU A 42 5.41 13.29 15.17
N ILE A 43 4.80 13.97 14.19
CA ILE A 43 5.44 15.09 13.46
C ILE A 43 5.12 16.46 14.08
N LYS A 44 4.15 16.56 14.99
CA LYS A 44 3.74 17.83 15.59
C LYS A 44 4.90 18.50 16.33
N GLY A 45 5.18 19.77 16.04
CA GLY A 45 6.28 20.54 16.62
C GLY A 45 7.66 20.15 16.11
N THR A 46 7.75 19.28 15.10
CA THR A 46 9.03 18.89 14.47
C THR A 46 9.24 19.63 13.15
N ASP A 47 10.43 19.48 12.54
CA ASP A 47 10.71 19.98 11.19
C ASP A 47 9.86 19.32 10.09
N LEU A 48 9.15 18.23 10.43
CA LEU A 48 8.31 17.47 9.53
C LEU A 48 6.82 17.85 9.58
N GLU A 49 6.39 18.71 10.50
CA GLU A 49 4.98 19.08 10.67
C GLU A 49 4.34 19.63 9.38
N ASN A 50 5.17 20.24 8.53
CA ASN A 50 4.75 20.80 7.26
C ASN A 50 5.19 20.04 6.01
N ALA A 51 5.83 18.88 6.18
CA ALA A 51 6.25 18.04 5.07
C ALA A 51 5.09 17.19 4.53
N ASP A 52 5.20 16.79 3.25
CA ASP A 52 4.32 15.77 2.68
C ASP A 52 4.67 14.35 3.20
N LEU A 53 3.74 13.41 2.97
CA LEU A 53 3.88 12.04 3.47
C LEU A 53 5.13 11.33 2.94
N GLU A 54 5.48 11.51 1.67
CA GLU A 54 6.64 10.85 1.07
C GLU A 54 7.96 11.36 1.67
N THR A 55 8.05 12.67 1.90
CA THR A 55 9.18 13.31 2.57
C THR A 55 9.32 12.79 4.00
N ILE A 56 8.21 12.67 4.73
CA ILE A 56 8.21 12.08 6.09
C ILE A 56 8.74 10.64 6.05
N ILE A 57 8.26 9.80 5.12
CA ILE A 57 8.71 8.41 4.97
C ILE A 57 10.21 8.37 4.67
N ARG A 58 10.68 9.14 3.68
CA ARG A 58 12.09 9.14 3.26
C ARG A 58 13.03 9.60 4.37
N LYS A 59 12.68 10.68 5.07
CA LYS A 59 13.50 11.22 6.18
C LYS A 59 13.49 10.33 7.42
N SER A 60 12.39 9.63 7.70
CA SER A 60 12.31 8.70 8.83
C SER A 60 12.95 7.34 8.54
N ALA A 61 13.01 6.91 7.28
CA ALA A 61 13.59 5.63 6.87
C ALA A 61 15.10 5.50 7.18
N THR A 62 15.82 6.62 7.19
CA THR A 62 17.27 6.64 7.41
C THR A 62 17.68 6.73 8.89
N ASP A 63 16.71 6.90 9.79
CA ASP A 63 16.97 7.13 11.22
C ASP A 63 16.26 6.07 12.07
N PRO A 64 17.01 5.11 12.67
CA PRO A 64 16.44 4.08 13.53
C PRO A 64 15.64 4.63 14.72
N ALA A 65 15.97 5.83 15.22
CA ALA A 65 15.21 6.46 16.30
C ALA A 65 13.82 6.92 15.84
N LYS A 66 13.61 7.11 14.53
CA LYS A 66 12.33 7.45 13.91
C LYS A 66 11.57 6.23 13.39
N ALA A 67 11.95 5.01 13.76
CA ALA A 67 11.27 3.79 13.31
C ALA A 67 9.75 3.81 13.57
N GLY A 68 9.31 4.37 14.71
CA GLY A 68 7.88 4.53 15.02
C GLY A 68 7.15 5.46 14.04
N LEU A 69 7.78 6.58 13.66
CA LEU A 69 7.26 7.50 12.64
C LEU A 69 7.26 6.85 11.26
N PHE A 70 8.37 6.21 10.87
CA PHE A 70 8.46 5.49 9.60
C PHE A 70 7.35 4.44 9.48
N ASN A 71 7.15 3.63 10.51
CA ASN A 71 6.13 2.58 10.50
C ASN A 71 4.71 3.14 10.33
N ASN A 72 4.35 4.22 11.01
CA ASN A 72 3.01 4.81 10.85
C ASN A 72 2.87 5.50 9.47
N ALA A 73 3.86 6.30 9.06
CA ALA A 73 3.81 7.03 7.80
C ALA A 73 3.80 6.07 6.58
N ALA A 74 4.65 5.04 6.59
CA ALA A 74 4.66 4.02 5.56
C ALA A 74 3.34 3.24 5.51
N GLN A 75 2.73 2.95 6.67
CA GLN A 75 1.41 2.31 6.69
C GLN A 75 0.31 3.21 6.13
N VAL A 76 0.34 4.54 6.32
CA VAL A 76 -0.59 5.44 5.63
C VAL A 76 -0.45 5.28 4.11
N TRP A 77 0.79 5.35 3.60
CA TRP A 77 1.03 5.24 2.15
C TRP A 77 0.64 3.85 1.60
N ASN A 78 1.01 2.78 2.29
CA ASN A 78 0.71 1.40 1.88
C ASN A 78 -0.81 1.15 1.78
N HIS A 79 -1.60 1.64 2.75
CA HIS A 79 -3.05 1.48 2.70
C HIS A 79 -3.66 2.34 1.60
N ALA A 80 -3.21 3.60 1.45
CA ALA A 80 -3.65 4.46 0.36
C ALA A 80 -3.44 3.79 -1.00
N PHE A 81 -2.28 3.17 -1.21
CA PHE A 81 -1.98 2.39 -2.42
C PHE A 81 -2.83 1.11 -2.53
N TYR A 82 -3.01 0.37 -1.44
CA TYR A 82 -3.80 -0.87 -1.41
C TYR A 82 -5.25 -0.66 -1.88
N TRP A 83 -5.91 0.43 -1.44
CA TRP A 83 -7.27 0.75 -1.88
C TRP A 83 -7.34 1.03 -3.38
N GLN A 84 -6.30 1.66 -3.95
CA GLN A 84 -6.22 1.96 -5.39
C GLN A 84 -5.92 0.71 -6.24
N CYS A 85 -5.39 -0.36 -5.65
CA CYS A 85 -5.17 -1.63 -6.34
C CYS A 85 -6.44 -2.45 -6.54
N MET A 86 -7.56 -2.04 -5.95
CA MET A 86 -8.82 -2.78 -6.00
C MET A 86 -9.91 -1.95 -6.68
N LYS A 87 -10.86 -2.64 -7.30
CA LYS A 87 -12.08 -2.05 -7.85
C LYS A 87 -13.22 -3.08 -7.88
N PRO A 88 -14.48 -2.63 -7.89
CA PRO A 88 -15.63 -3.50 -8.14
C PRO A 88 -15.50 -4.19 -9.51
N GLY A 89 -15.77 -5.49 -9.56
CA GLY A 89 -15.61 -6.28 -10.81
C GLY A 89 -14.17 -6.28 -11.35
N GLY A 90 -13.18 -6.14 -10.47
CA GLY A 90 -11.76 -6.25 -10.82
C GLY A 90 -11.30 -7.67 -11.13
N GLY A 91 -9.98 -7.85 -11.21
CA GLY A 91 -9.37 -9.12 -11.63
C GLY A 91 -9.30 -9.27 -13.14
N GLY A 92 -9.21 -10.52 -13.60
CA GLY A 92 -8.88 -10.86 -14.99
C GLY A 92 -7.40 -10.69 -15.31
N ALA A 93 -6.98 -11.15 -16.48
CA ALA A 93 -5.61 -10.97 -16.94
C ALA A 93 -5.39 -9.49 -17.36
N PRO A 94 -4.23 -8.89 -17.06
CA PRO A 94 -3.90 -7.57 -17.54
C PRO A 94 -3.76 -7.59 -19.07
N THR A 95 -3.82 -6.41 -19.67
CA THR A 95 -3.65 -6.22 -21.11
C THR A 95 -2.51 -5.22 -21.40
N GLY A 96 -2.14 -5.08 -22.67
CA GLY A 96 -1.19 -4.06 -23.11
C GLY A 96 0.22 -4.22 -22.54
N ALA A 97 0.85 -3.10 -22.18
CA ALA A 97 2.25 -3.07 -21.74
C ALA A 97 2.52 -3.85 -20.46
N VAL A 98 1.53 -3.94 -19.55
CA VAL A 98 1.65 -4.68 -18.30
C VAL A 98 1.67 -6.19 -18.57
N ALA A 99 0.76 -6.68 -19.41
CA ALA A 99 0.73 -8.09 -19.81
C ALA A 99 2.06 -8.53 -20.44
N LYS A 100 2.56 -7.74 -21.40
CA LYS A 100 3.86 -8.01 -22.06
C LYS A 100 5.02 -8.09 -21.07
N LYS A 101 5.03 -7.25 -20.03
CA LYS A 101 6.07 -7.28 -19.00
C LYS A 101 5.93 -8.49 -18.09
N ILE A 102 4.71 -8.86 -17.74
CA ILE A 102 4.45 -10.07 -16.96
C ILE A 102 4.91 -11.31 -17.74
N ASP A 103 4.56 -11.42 -19.02
CA ASP A 103 4.98 -12.54 -19.85
C ASP A 103 6.50 -12.57 -20.03
N ALA A 104 7.16 -11.41 -20.15
CA ALA A 104 8.61 -11.34 -20.27
C ALA A 104 9.36 -11.76 -19.00
N GLU A 105 8.86 -11.42 -17.81
CA GLU A 105 9.54 -11.70 -16.53
C GLU A 105 9.14 -13.04 -15.91
N PHE A 106 7.87 -13.44 -16.07
CA PHE A 106 7.31 -14.64 -15.43
C PHE A 106 6.99 -15.75 -16.44
N GLY A 107 7.14 -15.51 -17.74
CA GLY A 107 6.82 -16.46 -18.81
C GLY A 107 5.33 -16.56 -19.14
N SER A 108 4.45 -16.32 -18.17
CA SER A 108 3.00 -16.22 -18.38
C SER A 108 2.29 -15.53 -17.21
N TYR A 109 1.07 -15.03 -17.46
CA TYR A 109 0.19 -14.54 -16.39
C TYR A 109 -0.09 -15.61 -15.31
N ALA A 110 -0.25 -16.89 -15.68
CA ALA A 110 -0.49 -17.95 -14.72
C ALA A 110 0.70 -18.16 -13.76
N ALA A 111 1.93 -18.17 -14.31
CA ALA A 111 3.15 -18.24 -13.50
C ALA A 111 3.30 -17.01 -12.58
N PHE A 112 2.94 -15.81 -13.06
CA PHE A 112 2.88 -14.62 -12.21
C PHE A 112 1.88 -14.76 -11.08
N VAL A 113 0.66 -15.24 -11.35
CA VAL A 113 -0.37 -15.42 -10.32
C VAL A 113 0.10 -16.39 -9.24
N GLU A 114 0.73 -17.51 -9.62
CA GLU A 114 1.27 -18.45 -8.65
C GLU A 114 2.42 -17.84 -7.83
N ALA A 115 3.38 -17.17 -8.48
CA ALA A 115 4.46 -16.49 -7.77
C ALA A 115 3.95 -15.42 -6.79
N PHE A 116 2.96 -14.62 -7.21
CA PHE A 116 2.37 -13.58 -6.38
C PHE A 116 1.60 -14.16 -5.18
N LYS A 117 0.80 -15.22 -5.40
CA LYS A 117 0.12 -15.96 -4.32
C LYS A 117 1.13 -16.55 -3.33
N THR A 118 2.20 -17.19 -3.82
CA THR A 118 3.23 -17.76 -2.95
C THR A 118 3.89 -16.68 -2.11
N ALA A 119 4.31 -15.56 -2.71
CA ALA A 119 4.93 -14.46 -1.98
C ALA A 119 4.01 -13.87 -0.90
N GLY A 120 2.70 -13.74 -1.20
CA GLY A 120 1.72 -13.31 -0.20
C GLY A 120 1.50 -14.33 0.92
N ALA A 121 1.50 -15.62 0.60
CA ALA A 121 1.24 -16.70 1.56
C ALA A 121 2.43 -17.02 2.47
N THR A 122 3.67 -16.84 1.99
CA THR A 122 4.89 -17.18 2.75
C THR A 122 5.45 -16.03 3.57
N GLN A 123 4.93 -14.81 3.40
CA GLN A 123 5.33 -13.68 4.23
C GLN A 123 4.76 -13.82 5.65
N PHE A 124 5.64 -14.13 6.61
CA PHE A 124 5.27 -14.33 8.01
C PHE A 124 5.27 -12.99 8.78
N GLY A 125 4.12 -12.60 9.34
CA GLY A 125 4.00 -11.40 10.19
C GLY A 125 2.66 -10.66 10.04
N LYS A 126 2.49 -9.57 10.80
CA LYS A 126 1.24 -8.77 10.83
C LYS A 126 1.25 -7.53 9.93
N CYS A 127 2.35 -7.24 9.23
CA CYS A 127 2.49 -6.12 8.30
C CYS A 127 2.90 -6.65 6.93
N CYS A 128 1.94 -7.17 6.16
CA CYS A 128 2.25 -7.77 4.86
C CYS A 128 1.61 -6.96 3.74
N PHE A 129 2.45 -6.26 2.99
CA PHE A 129 2.10 -5.69 1.69
C PHE A 129 2.85 -6.49 0.62
N CYS A 130 2.13 -7.13 -0.29
CA CYS A 130 2.69 -7.79 -1.46
C CYS A 130 2.36 -6.93 -2.69
N GLY A 131 3.38 -6.38 -3.34
CA GLY A 131 3.24 -5.50 -4.49
C GLY A 131 4.08 -5.97 -5.68
N LEU A 132 3.59 -5.74 -6.89
CA LEU A 132 4.37 -5.92 -8.11
C LEU A 132 5.12 -4.62 -8.42
N CYS A 133 6.44 -4.64 -8.26
CA CYS A 133 7.30 -3.49 -8.54
C CYS A 133 8.08 -3.71 -9.84
N ARG A 134 8.23 -2.66 -10.64
CA ARG A 134 9.22 -2.65 -11.72
C ARG A 134 10.57 -2.26 -11.14
N LEU A 135 11.51 -3.20 -11.09
CA LEU A 135 12.91 -2.85 -10.85
C LEU A 135 13.45 -2.16 -12.11
N GLY A 136 13.86 -0.90 -11.99
CA GLY A 136 14.62 -0.26 -13.05
C GLY A 136 15.94 -1.00 -13.21
N ARG A 137 16.27 -1.47 -14.43
CA ARG A 137 17.67 -1.80 -14.73
C ARG A 137 18.47 -0.51 -14.60
N PRO A 138 19.67 -0.53 -13.98
CA PRO A 138 20.57 0.61 -14.10
C PRO A 138 20.79 0.85 -15.59
N VAL A 139 20.52 2.08 -16.03
CA VAL A 139 20.90 2.53 -17.37
C VAL A 139 22.42 2.63 -17.33
N SER A 140 23.11 1.72 -18.00
CA SER A 140 24.54 1.84 -18.30
C SER A 140 24.79 3.02 -19.22
#